data_AF-A0A6N3ARZ3-F1
#
_entry.id   AF-A0A6N3ARZ3-F1
#
_cell.length_a   1.000
_cell.length_b   1.000
_cell.length_c   1.000
_cell.angle_alpha   90.00
_cell.angle_beta   90.00
_cell.angle_gamma   90.00
#
_symmetry.space_group_name_H-M   'P 1'
#
loop_
_entity.id
_entity.type
_entity.pdbx_description
1 polymer ?
#
loop_
_entity_poly.entity_id
_entity_poly.type
_entity_poly.pdbx_seq_one_letter_code
_entity_poly.pdbx_strand_id
1 'polypeptide(L)'
;MNLAELKEAYKARKLALDSAKKEEEKYKALLKDAMLEAGESDYTDEAGYRFERIVQERKSMNEEKLLAELHERNLTSCITTKEVVDEDATLKAVEAGELPQEVLADALKVTEVVMLKLTAPKKAKAKK
;
A
#
# COMPACT_ATOMS: atom_id res chain seq x y z
N MET A 1 -30.30 14.79 2.40
CA MET A 1 -29.27 15.16 1.41
C MET A 1 -29.54 14.42 0.12
N ASN A 2 -29.65 15.15 -0.97
CA ASN A 2 -29.68 14.61 -2.32
C ASN A 2 -28.25 14.32 -2.82
N LEU A 3 -28.14 13.68 -3.99
CA LEU A 3 -26.84 13.28 -4.55
C LEU A 3 -25.88 14.46 -4.79
N ALA A 4 -26.40 15.64 -5.16
CA ALA A 4 -25.57 16.82 -5.38
C ALA A 4 -25.01 17.36 -4.06
N GLU A 5 -25.86 17.44 -3.03
CA GLU A 5 -25.44 17.83 -1.68
C GLU A 5 -24.42 16.84 -1.11
N LEU A 6 -24.59 15.55 -1.35
CA LEU A 6 -23.67 14.50 -0.90
C LEU A 6 -22.30 14.60 -1.59
N LYS A 7 -22.27 14.91 -2.89
CA LYS A 7 -21.02 15.10 -3.65
C LYS A 7 -20.21 16.27 -3.12
N GLU A 8 -20.86 17.41 -2.87
CA GLU A 8 -20.18 18.60 -2.33
C GLU A 8 -19.71 18.37 -0.89
N ALA A 9 -20.54 17.77 -0.04
CA ALA A 9 -20.15 17.42 1.33
C ALA A 9 -18.98 16.43 1.36
N TYR A 10 -19.00 15.40 0.50
CA TYR A 10 -17.90 14.43 0.40
C TYR A 10 -16.61 15.09 -0.08
N LYS A 11 -16.66 15.91 -1.13
CA LYS A 11 -15.49 16.63 -1.65
C LYS A 11 -14.86 17.54 -0.59
N ALA A 12 -15.67 18.32 0.12
CA ALA A 12 -15.19 19.20 1.18
C ALA A 12 -14.52 18.41 2.32
N ARG A 13 -15.17 17.33 2.78
CA ARG A 13 -14.62 16.46 3.84
C ARG A 13 -13.37 15.72 3.39
N LYS A 14 -13.31 15.25 2.15
CA LYS A 14 -12.15 14.55 1.60
C LYS A 14 -10.94 15.49 1.51
N LEU A 15 -11.11 16.70 1.00
CA LEU A 15 -10.05 17.70 0.93
C LEU A 15 -9.56 18.13 2.33
N ALA A 16 -10.48 18.33 3.28
CA ALA A 16 -10.12 18.63 4.66
C ALA A 16 -9.33 17.49 5.31
N LEU A 17 -9.77 16.25 5.11
CA LEU A 17 -9.08 15.05 5.60
C LEU A 17 -7.70 14.87 4.96
N ASP A 18 -7.57 15.06 3.65
CA ASP A 18 -6.28 14.95 2.96
C ASP A 18 -5.29 16.02 3.44
N SER A 19 -5.76 17.25 3.72
CA SER A 19 -4.93 18.29 4.32
C SER A 19 -4.54 17.95 5.76
N ALA A 20 -5.50 17.51 6.58
CA ALA A 20 -5.27 17.13 7.97
C ALA A 20 -4.28 15.96 8.09
N LYS A 21 -4.39 14.94 7.23
CA LYS A 21 -3.44 13.81 7.21
C LYS A 21 -2.02 14.23 6.86
N LYS A 22 -1.85 15.14 5.90
CA LYS A 22 -0.52 15.66 5.56
C LYS A 22 0.10 16.45 6.71
N GLU A 23 -0.72 17.21 7.42
CA GLU A 23 -0.28 17.99 8.57
C GLU A 23 0.04 17.10 9.76
N GLU A 24 -0.79 16.09 10.04
CA GLU A 24 -0.55 15.06 11.05
C GLU A 24 0.77 14.33 10.80
N GLU A 25 1.00 13.83 9.59
CA GLU A 25 2.25 13.13 9.24
C GLU A 25 3.48 14.04 9.36
N LYS A 26 3.35 15.34 9.03
CA LYS A 26 4.42 16.32 9.24
C LYS A 26 4.75 16.49 10.72
N TYR A 27 3.74 16.68 11.58
CA TYR A 27 3.98 16.85 13.01
C TYR A 27 4.48 15.56 13.67
N LYS A 28 4.01 14.41 13.22
CA LYS A 28 4.51 13.11 13.69
C LYS A 28 5.99 12.90 13.35
N ALA A 29 6.44 13.33 12.17
CA ALA A 29 7.86 13.29 11.82
C ALA A 29 8.68 14.23 12.71
N LEU A 30 8.26 15.50 12.81
CA LEU A 30 8.92 16.49 13.67
C LEU A 30 9.00 16.05 15.14
N LEU A 31 7.93 15.44 15.66
CA LEU A 31 7.89 14.94 17.03
C LEU A 31 8.86 13.77 17.23
N LYS A 32 8.93 12.83 16.28
CA LYS A 32 9.91 11.73 16.35
C LYS A 32 11.36 12.23 16.37
N ASP A 33 11.66 13.24 15.57
CA ASP A 33 13.00 13.83 15.50
C ASP A 33 13.31 14.63 16.78
N ALA A 34 12.38 15.45 17.25
CA ALA A 34 12.54 16.21 18.50
C ALA A 34 12.69 15.30 19.74
N MET A 35 11.91 14.22 19.82
CA MET A 35 12.04 13.20 20.87
C MET A 35 13.40 12.49 20.81
N LEU A 36 13.91 12.20 19.61
CA LEU A 36 15.26 11.66 19.44
C LEU A 36 16.34 12.64 19.91
N GLU A 37 16.27 13.90 19.51
CA GLU A 37 17.22 14.95 19.92
C GLU A 37 17.21 15.21 21.43
N ALA A 38 16.03 15.14 22.05
CA ALA A 38 15.85 15.26 23.49
C ALA A 38 16.28 13.99 24.26
N GLY A 39 16.54 12.87 23.57
CA GLY A 39 16.81 11.58 24.20
C GLY A 39 15.58 10.97 24.90
N GLU A 40 14.38 11.45 24.57
CA GLU A 40 13.13 11.06 25.20
C GLU A 40 12.46 9.94 24.38
N SER A 41 12.27 8.77 24.98
CA SER A 41 11.66 7.60 24.33
C SER A 41 10.19 7.39 24.69
N ASP A 42 9.74 7.94 25.82
CA ASP A 42 8.38 7.81 26.33
C ASP A 42 8.00 9.07 27.12
N TYR A 43 6.83 9.64 26.82
CA TYR A 43 6.27 10.82 27.46
C TYR A 43 4.77 10.64 27.64
N THR A 44 4.22 11.03 28.78
CA THR A 44 2.76 11.12 28.97
C THR A 44 2.39 12.52 29.43
N ASP A 45 1.45 13.17 28.74
CA ASP A 45 1.01 14.50 29.09
C ASP A 45 -0.01 14.52 30.24
N GLU A 46 -0.34 15.71 30.73
CA GLU A 46 -1.29 15.92 31.84
C GLU A 46 -2.74 15.49 31.49
N ALA A 47 -3.06 15.36 30.20
CA ALA A 47 -4.34 14.87 29.71
C ALA A 47 -4.37 13.34 29.55
N GLY A 48 -3.24 12.66 29.81
CA GLY A 48 -3.10 11.21 29.75
C GLY A 48 -2.76 10.66 28.36
N TYR A 49 -2.37 11.51 27.39
CA TYR A 49 -1.88 11.05 26.09
C TYR A 49 -0.42 10.62 26.20
N ARG A 50 -0.15 9.38 25.79
CA ARG A 50 1.19 8.80 25.77
C ARG A 50 1.83 8.88 24.39
N PHE A 51 3.02 9.43 24.33
CA PHE A 51 3.87 9.56 23.15
C PHE A 51 5.09 8.65 23.34
N GLU A 52 5.19 7.62 22.51
CA GLU A 52 6.27 6.63 22.59
C GLU A 52 7.02 6.55 21.27
N ARG A 53 8.34 6.69 21.34
CA ARG A 53 9.25 6.48 20.21
C ARG A 53 9.71 5.03 20.21
N ILE A 54 8.95 4.17 19.52
CA ILE A 54 9.27 2.75 19.38
C ILE A 54 10.30 2.54 18.27
N VAL A 55 11.52 2.14 18.64
CA VAL A 55 12.54 1.66 17.69
C VAL A 55 12.36 0.15 17.56
N GLN A 56 11.82 -0.30 16.43
CA GLN A 56 11.64 -1.73 16.16
C GLN A 56 12.77 -2.24 15.27
N GLU A 57 13.76 -2.89 15.87
CA GLU A 57 14.79 -3.64 15.13
C GLU A 57 14.18 -4.96 14.66
N ARG A 58 13.74 -5.02 13.40
CA ARG A 58 13.22 -6.24 12.82
C ARG A 58 14.36 -7.05 12.21
N LYS A 59 14.67 -8.20 12.82
CA LYS A 59 15.42 -9.26 12.14
C LYS A 59 14.47 -9.90 11.12
N SER A 60 14.60 -9.53 9.85
CA SER A 60 13.98 -10.28 8.76
C SER A 60 14.86 -11.46 8.39
N MET A 61 14.22 -12.57 8.03
CA MET A 61 14.91 -13.71 7.45
C MET A 61 15.38 -13.31 6.06
N ASN A 62 16.67 -13.50 5.78
CA ASN A 62 17.16 -13.39 4.41
C ASN A 62 16.81 -14.71 3.70
N GLU A 63 15.62 -14.75 3.10
CA GLU A 63 15.09 -15.94 2.45
C GLU A 63 15.97 -16.42 1.31
N GLU A 64 16.57 -15.52 0.53
CA GLU A 64 17.49 -15.89 -0.56
C GLU A 64 18.72 -16.63 -0.04
N LYS A 65 19.36 -16.09 1.00
CA LYS A 65 20.52 -16.73 1.62
C LYS A 65 20.14 -18.06 2.28
N LEU A 66 18.98 -18.12 2.92
CA LEU A 66 18.53 -19.35 3.58
C LEU A 66 18.14 -20.42 2.56
N LEU A 67 17.45 -20.07 1.48
CA LEU A 67 17.11 -20.99 0.39
C LEU A 67 18.37 -21.56 -0.25
N ALA A 68 19.38 -20.73 -0.53
CA ALA A 68 20.67 -21.20 -1.05
C ALA A 68 21.32 -22.24 -0.12
N GLU A 69 21.38 -21.97 1.19
CA GLU A 69 21.94 -22.90 2.18
C GLU A 69 21.11 -24.19 2.30
N LEU A 70 19.77 -24.10 2.24
CA LEU A 70 18.88 -25.27 2.26
C LEU A 70 19.07 -26.14 1.01
N HIS A 71 19.28 -25.53 -0.15
CA HIS A 71 19.62 -26.24 -1.38
C HIS A 71 21.01 -26.90 -1.30
N GLU A 72 22.03 -26.20 -0.80
CA GLU A 72 23.39 -26.75 -0.62
C GLU A 72 23.41 -27.94 0.36
N ARG A 73 22.57 -27.89 1.40
CA ARG A 73 22.45 -28.97 2.40
C ARG A 73 21.42 -30.03 2.04
N ASN A 74 20.80 -29.92 0.87
CA ASN A 74 19.78 -30.83 0.36
C ASN A 74 18.57 -31.00 1.32
N LEU A 75 18.23 -29.95 2.08
CA LEU A 75 17.12 -29.91 3.03
C LEU A 75 15.81 -29.51 2.33
N THR A 76 15.47 -30.21 1.24
CA THR A 76 14.32 -29.90 0.38
C THR A 76 12.98 -30.07 1.10
N SER A 77 12.92 -30.85 2.18
CA SER A 77 11.73 -30.95 3.05
C SER A 77 11.33 -29.64 3.73
N CYS A 78 12.25 -28.66 3.80
CA CYS A 78 12.00 -27.33 4.36
C CYS A 78 11.56 -26.31 3.31
N ILE A 79 11.49 -26.69 2.02
CA ILE A 79 11.19 -25.80 0.91
C ILE A 79 9.79 -26.15 0.39
N THR A 80 8.90 -25.16 0.37
CA THR A 80 7.57 -25.31 -0.26
C THR A 80 7.60 -24.64 -1.63
N THR A 81 7.42 -25.42 -2.69
CA THR A 81 7.22 -24.89 -4.04
C THR A 81 5.73 -24.65 -4.27
N LYS A 82 5.40 -23.47 -4.79
CA LYS A 82 4.02 -23.13 -5.18
C LYS A 82 4.02 -22.80 -6.66
N GLU A 83 3.25 -23.55 -7.42
CA GLU A 83 2.95 -23.19 -8.81
C GLU A 83 1.94 -22.05 -8.82
N VAL A 84 2.29 -20.99 -9.53
CA VAL A 84 1.45 -19.80 -9.69
C VAL A 84 1.33 -19.51 -11.18
N VAL A 85 0.18 -18.96 -11.57
CA VAL A 85 -0.01 -18.50 -12.94
C VAL A 85 0.85 -17.27 -13.15
N ASP A 86 1.72 -17.30 -14.16
CA ASP A 86 2.42 -16.12 -14.64
C ASP A 86 1.45 -15.35 -15.56
N GLU A 87 0.83 -14.31 -15.02
CA GLU A 87 -0.19 -13.52 -15.73
C GLU A 87 0.38 -12.86 -17.00
N ASP A 88 1.63 -12.38 -16.96
CA ASP A 88 2.26 -11.69 -18.09
C ASP A 88 2.58 -12.67 -19.23
N ALA A 89 3.17 -13.83 -18.89
CA ALA A 89 3.42 -14.89 -19.87
C ALA A 89 2.10 -15.45 -20.44
N THR A 90 1.07 -15.58 -19.60
CA THR A 90 -0.25 -16.07 -20.02
C THR A 90 -0.92 -15.09 -21.00
N LEU A 91 -0.85 -13.78 -20.75
CA LEU A 91 -1.37 -12.77 -21.68
C LEU A 91 -0.62 -12.78 -23.01
N LYS A 92 0.71 -12.89 -22.99
CA LYS A 92 1.54 -13.03 -24.21
C LYS A 92 1.17 -14.26 -25.03
N ALA A 93 0.91 -15.39 -24.37
CA ALA A 93 0.45 -16.61 -25.04
C ALA A 93 -0.93 -16.44 -25.71
N VAL A 94 -1.82 -15.65 -25.10
CA VAL A 94 -3.10 -15.30 -25.74
C VAL A 94 -2.90 -14.39 -26.95
N GLU A 95 -2.05 -13.36 -26.85
CA GLU A 95 -1.73 -12.46 -27.96
C GLU A 95 -1.04 -13.18 -29.12
N ALA A 96 -0.20 -14.17 -28.81
CA ALA A 96 0.45 -15.04 -29.79
C ALA A 96 -0.49 -16.11 -30.39
N GLY A 97 -1.70 -16.27 -29.86
CA GLY A 97 -2.67 -17.28 -30.28
C GLY A 97 -2.38 -18.70 -29.80
N GLU A 98 -1.41 -18.87 -28.90
CA GLU A 98 -1.04 -20.16 -28.30
C GLU A 98 -2.04 -20.60 -27.22
N LEU A 99 -2.70 -19.63 -26.57
CA LEU A 99 -3.78 -19.86 -25.62
C LEU A 99 -5.07 -19.22 -26.13
N PRO A 100 -6.17 -19.97 -26.33
CA PRO A 100 -7.44 -19.36 -26.73
C PRO A 100 -7.95 -18.36 -25.71
N GLN A 101 -8.36 -17.18 -26.17
CA GLN A 101 -8.90 -16.13 -25.30
C GLN A 101 -10.11 -16.60 -24.48
N GLU A 102 -10.92 -17.53 -25.01
CA GLU A 102 -12.09 -18.11 -24.33
C GLU A 102 -11.69 -18.89 -23.06
N VAL A 103 -10.56 -19.59 -23.08
CA VAL A 103 -10.05 -20.36 -21.94
C VAL A 103 -9.61 -19.42 -20.81
N LEU A 104 -8.93 -18.33 -21.16
CA LEU A 104 -8.59 -17.31 -20.17
C LEU A 104 -9.86 -16.63 -19.62
N ALA A 105 -10.81 -16.29 -20.49
CA ALA A 105 -12.04 -15.60 -20.10
C ALA A 105 -12.92 -16.42 -19.15
N ASP A 106 -13.02 -17.75 -19.33
CA ASP A 106 -13.76 -18.65 -18.44
C ASP A 106 -13.13 -18.76 -17.04
N ALA A 107 -11.80 -18.68 -16.97
CA ALA A 107 -11.06 -18.71 -15.70
C ALA A 107 -11.08 -17.36 -14.94
N LEU A 108 -11.46 -16.26 -15.60
CA LEU A 108 -11.51 -14.93 -14.97
C LEU A 108 -12.73 -14.77 -14.07
N LYS A 109 -12.49 -14.55 -12.78
CA LYS A 109 -13.55 -14.15 -11.85
C LYS A 109 -13.82 -12.66 -11.96
N VAL A 110 -14.96 -12.29 -12.56
CA VAL A 110 -15.40 -10.89 -12.60
C VAL A 110 -16.00 -10.51 -11.24
N THR A 111 -15.27 -9.71 -10.47
CA THR A 111 -15.79 -9.05 -9.26
C THR A 111 -15.98 -7.57 -9.53
N GLU A 112 -17.19 -7.07 -9.34
CA GLU A 112 -17.45 -5.63 -9.39
C GLU A 112 -16.76 -4.96 -8.19
N VAL A 113 -15.76 -4.13 -8.48
CA VAL A 113 -15.08 -3.31 -7.48
C VAL A 113 -15.48 -1.86 -7.71
N VAL A 114 -16.37 -1.34 -6.86
CA VAL A 114 -16.79 0.07 -6.91
C VAL A 114 -15.79 0.92 -6.13
N MET A 115 -14.89 1.60 -6.84
CA MET A 115 -13.96 2.57 -6.27
C MET A 115 -14.42 4.00 -6.54
N LEU A 116 -14.67 4.77 -5.47
CA LEU A 116 -14.98 6.19 -5.58
C LEU A 116 -13.69 7.04 -5.65
N LYS A 117 -13.30 7.47 -6.85
CA LYS A 117 -12.14 8.34 -7.07
C LYS A 117 -12.58 9.80 -7.27
N LEU A 118 -12.11 10.69 -6.40
CA LEU A 118 -12.20 12.14 -6.60
C LEU A 118 -10.95 12.62 -7.35
N THR A 119 -11.12 13.23 -8.53
CA THR A 119 -10.00 13.77 -9.32
C THR A 119 -10.13 15.28 -9.44
N ALA A 120 -9.06 16.02 -9.16
CA ALA A 120 -9.05 17.47 -9.31
C ALA A 120 -9.05 17.87 -10.80
N PRO A 121 -9.69 18.99 -11.20
CA PRO A 121 -9.65 19.46 -12.57
C PRO A 121 -8.22 19.79 -13.00
N LYS A 122 -7.85 19.44 -14.24
CA LYS A 122 -6.56 19.85 -14.83
C LYS A 122 -6.53 21.37 -14.89
N LYS A 123 -5.47 22.00 -14.35
CA LYS A 123 -5.23 23.43 -14.51
C LYS A 123 -5.17 23.75 -16.01
N ALA A 124 -6.22 24.38 -16.53
CA ALA A 124 -6.17 24.93 -17.88
C ALA A 124 -5.06 25.97 -17.89
N LYS A 125 -4.05 25.80 -18.76
CA LYS A 125 -3.04 26.83 -19.00
C LYS A 125 -3.81 28.07 -19.46
N ALA A 126 -3.82 29.11 -18.65
CA ALA A 126 -4.30 30.42 -19.07
C ALA A 126 -3.50 30.80 -20.32
N LYS A 127 -4.16 30.84 -21.48
CA LYS A 127 -3.60 31.50 -22.66
C LYS A 127 -3.48 32.97 -22.28
N LYS A 128 -2.23 33.42 -22.09
CA LYS A 128 -1.87 34.84 -22.10
C LYS A 128 -2.22 35.44 -23.46
#